data_AF-A0A1G8H060-F1
#
_entry.id   AF-A0A1G8H060-F1
#
_cell.length_a   1.000
_cell.length_b   1.000
_cell.length_c   1.000
_cell.angle_alpha   90.00
_cell.angle_beta   90.00
_cell.angle_gamma   90.00
#
_symmetry.space_group_name_H-M   'P 1'
#
loop_
_entity.id
_entity.type
_entity.pdbx_description
1 polymer ?
#
loop_
_entity_poly.entity_id
_entity_poly.type
_entity_poly.pdbx_seq_one_letter_code
_entity_poly.pdbx_strand_id
1 'polypeptide(L)'
;MESSKLKETYEKQKYQSQANLVYVNTIIIGAILVFIYFFILKTYSIAVANIVLLAVSYISIRLNRKEQYALSSLIFITTVAFTAFLQIHEFGLRTGFQYFYLNLSGLVMFTNWKPWQKAAGTMLLVSSFVLSFQLNYQATPPVELSYF
;
A
#
# COMPACT_ATOMS: atom_id res chain seq x y z
N MET A 1 28.91 1.04 24.95
CA MET A 1 29.07 0.98 23.48
C MET A 1 28.39 -0.27 22.89
N GLU A 2 28.55 -1.44 23.50
CA GLU A 2 27.93 -2.73 23.10
C GLU A 2 26.39 -2.73 23.14
N SER A 3 25.79 -2.10 24.16
CA SER A 3 24.33 -1.92 24.27
C SER A 3 23.71 -1.14 23.09
N SER A 4 24.41 -0.16 22.51
CA SER A 4 23.89 0.63 21.38
C SER A 4 23.84 -0.16 20.07
N LYS A 5 24.86 -1.00 19.82
CA LYS A 5 24.93 -1.87 18.64
C LYS A 5 23.88 -2.98 18.71
N LEU A 6 23.66 -3.57 19.89
CA LEU A 6 22.61 -4.55 20.11
C LEU A 6 21.21 -3.96 19.86
N LYS A 7 20.97 -2.73 20.33
CA LYS A 7 19.70 -2.02 20.10
C LYS A 7 19.46 -1.73 18.62
N GLU A 8 20.49 -1.28 17.89
CA GLU A 8 20.40 -0.99 16.45
C GLU A 8 20.11 -2.26 15.63
N THR A 9 20.80 -3.36 15.91
CA THR A 9 20.57 -4.66 15.23
C THR A 9 19.17 -5.19 15.49
N TYR A 10 18.68 -5.07 16.72
CA TYR A 10 17.33 -5.51 17.09
C TYR A 10 16.24 -4.69 16.40
N GLU A 11 16.41 -3.37 16.30
CA GLU A 11 15.48 -2.52 15.56
C GLU A 11 15.46 -2.86 14.06
N LYS A 12 16.63 -3.06 13.44
CA LYS A 12 16.72 -3.47 12.02
C LYS A 12 15.99 -4.78 11.75
N GLN A 13 16.19 -5.80 12.59
CA GLN A 13 15.49 -7.08 12.47
C GLN A 13 13.97 -6.94 12.64
N LYS A 14 13.52 -6.12 13.58
CA LYS A 14 12.09 -5.87 13.81
C LYS A 14 11.44 -5.23 12.59
N TYR A 15 12.05 -4.19 12.03
CA TYR A 15 11.55 -3.53 10.82
C TYR A 15 11.53 -4.48 9.62
N GLN A 16 12.59 -5.26 9.44
CA GLN A 16 12.68 -6.25 8.36
C GLN A 16 11.55 -7.28 8.44
N SER A 17 11.32 -7.85 9.63
CA SER A 17 10.31 -8.88 9.84
C SER A 17 8.89 -8.33 9.65
N GLN A 18 8.59 -7.18 10.25
CA GLN A 18 7.26 -6.56 10.16
C GLN A 18 6.93 -6.11 8.73
N ALA A 19 7.86 -5.47 8.03
CA ALA A 19 7.62 -5.02 6.64
C ALA A 19 7.44 -6.22 5.69
N ASN A 20 8.24 -7.28 5.84
CA ASN A 20 8.09 -8.48 5.02
C ASN A 20 6.75 -9.18 5.24
N LEU A 21 6.21 -9.21 6.46
CA LEU A 21 4.87 -9.74 6.72
C LEU A 21 3.81 -9.00 5.90
N VAL A 22 3.90 -7.67 5.84
CA VAL A 22 2.97 -6.88 5.02
C VAL A 22 3.13 -7.20 3.54
N TYR A 23 4.36 -7.24 3.02
CA TYR A 23 4.59 -7.54 1.61
C TYR A 23 4.12 -8.94 1.20
N VAL A 24 4.36 -9.94 2.06
CA VAL A 24 3.89 -11.32 1.82
C VAL A 24 2.36 -11.39 1.89
N ASN A 25 1.74 -10.73 2.87
CA ASN A 25 0.29 -10.68 2.98
C ASN A 25 -0.35 -10.01 1.75
N THR A 26 0.26 -8.94 1.25
CA THR A 26 -0.15 -8.29 0.00
C THR A 26 -0.02 -9.21 -1.21
N ILE A 27 0.99 -10.09 -1.24
CA ILE A 27 1.11 -11.09 -2.32
C ILE A 27 -0.07 -12.08 -2.28
N ILE A 28 -0.37 -12.62 -1.09
CA ILE A 28 -1.42 -13.62 -0.91
C ILE A 28 -2.80 -13.02 -1.24
N ILE A 29 -3.14 -11.91 -0.59
CA ILE A 29 -4.42 -11.23 -0.79
C ILE A 29 -4.52 -10.67 -2.21
N GLY A 30 -3.45 -10.06 -2.72
CA GLY A 30 -3.42 -9.51 -4.06
C GLY A 30 -3.64 -10.57 -5.14
N ALA A 31 -3.12 -11.79 -4.99
CA ALA A 31 -3.38 -12.87 -5.94
C ALA A 31 -4.86 -13.28 -5.97
N ILE A 32 -5.51 -13.34 -4.80
CA ILE A 32 -6.96 -13.59 -4.69
C ILE A 32 -7.74 -12.46 -5.36
N LEU A 33 -7.34 -11.20 -5.10
CA LEU A 33 -7.99 -10.03 -5.70
C LEU A 33 -7.80 -9.97 -7.22
N VAL A 34 -6.63 -10.32 -7.76
CA VAL A 34 -6.42 -10.44 -9.21
C VAL A 34 -7.41 -11.42 -9.81
N PHE A 35 -7.60 -12.59 -9.18
CA PHE A 35 -8.58 -13.56 -9.66
C PHE A 35 -9.99 -12.97 -9.68
N ILE A 36 -10.42 -12.31 -8.59
CA ILE A 36 -11.74 -11.69 -8.50
C ILE A 36 -11.91 -10.59 -9.55
N TYR A 37 -10.97 -9.65 -9.66
CA TYR A 37 -11.06 -8.53 -10.58
C TYR A 37 -11.01 -8.97 -12.05
N PHE A 38 -10.20 -9.97 -12.37
CA PHE A 38 -10.04 -10.44 -13.74
C PHE A 38 -11.20 -11.34 -14.21
N PHE A 39 -11.59 -12.32 -13.38
CA PHE A 39 -12.56 -13.35 -13.79
C PHE A 39 -14.00 -13.06 -13.39
N ILE A 40 -14.23 -12.42 -12.23
CA ILE A 40 -15.58 -12.17 -11.72
C ILE A 40 -16.05 -10.78 -12.14
N LEU A 41 -15.31 -9.73 -11.80
CA LEU A 41 -15.71 -8.35 -12.02
C LEU A 41 -15.36 -7.80 -13.41
N LYS A 42 -14.49 -8.51 -14.15
CA LYS A 42 -14.00 -8.12 -15.50
C LYS A 42 -13.40 -6.70 -15.55
N THR A 43 -12.85 -6.23 -14.44
CA THR A 43 -12.21 -4.91 -14.32
C THR A 43 -10.71 -5.06 -14.57
N TYR A 44 -10.34 -5.20 -15.86
CA TYR A 44 -8.96 -5.54 -16.25
C TYR A 44 -7.93 -4.49 -15.84
N SER A 45 -8.29 -3.20 -15.83
CA SER A 45 -7.44 -2.10 -15.35
C SER A 45 -6.96 -2.36 -13.92
N ILE A 46 -7.87 -2.74 -13.03
CA ILE A 46 -7.59 -3.02 -11.63
C ILE A 46 -6.86 -4.34 -11.44
N ALA A 47 -7.21 -5.37 -12.22
CA ALA A 47 -6.49 -6.63 -12.20
C ALA A 47 -5.00 -6.43 -12.55
N VAL A 48 -4.70 -5.65 -13.60
CA VAL A 48 -3.33 -5.30 -13.98
C VAL A 48 -2.63 -4.48 -12.89
N ALA A 49 -3.30 -3.50 -12.28
CA ALA A 49 -2.73 -2.73 -11.17
C ALA A 49 -2.38 -3.62 -9.96
N ASN A 50 -3.20 -4.64 -9.67
CA ASN A 50 -2.89 -5.61 -8.62
C ASN A 50 -1.73 -6.53 -9.02
N ILE A 51 -1.62 -6.96 -10.28
CA ILE A 51 -0.44 -7.72 -10.77
C ILE A 51 0.85 -6.91 -10.59
N VAL A 52 0.83 -5.62 -10.94
CA VAL A 52 1.96 -4.72 -10.71
C VAL A 52 2.27 -4.62 -9.21
N LEU A 53 1.25 -4.51 -8.36
CA LEU A 53 1.43 -4.51 -6.91
C LEU A 53 2.06 -5.81 -6.38
N LEU A 54 1.70 -6.98 -6.93
CA LEU A 54 2.34 -8.25 -6.59
C LEU A 54 3.84 -8.25 -6.95
N ALA A 55 4.17 -7.80 -8.16
CA ALA A 55 5.57 -7.69 -8.61
C ALA A 55 6.37 -6.73 -7.73
N VAL A 56 5.80 -5.56 -7.40
CA VAL A 56 6.41 -4.58 -6.50
C VAL A 56 6.57 -5.14 -5.09
N SER A 57 5.60 -5.89 -4.57
CA SER A 57 5.69 -6.52 -3.26
C SER A 57 6.87 -7.50 -3.20
N TYR A 58 7.06 -8.29 -4.26
CA TYR A 58 8.20 -9.19 -4.39
C TYR A 58 9.55 -8.43 -4.48
N ILE A 59 9.61 -7.35 -5.26
CA ILE A 59 10.78 -6.47 -5.34
C ILE A 59 11.07 -5.86 -3.96
N SER A 60 10.03 -5.43 -3.25
CA SER A 60 10.13 -4.83 -1.92
C SER A 60 10.72 -5.81 -0.93
N ILE A 61 10.32 -7.09 -0.95
CA ILE A 61 10.97 -8.16 -0.14
C ILE A 61 12.46 -8.29 -0.49
N ARG A 62 12.82 -8.29 -1.78
CA ARG A 62 14.23 -8.39 -2.20
C ARG A 62 15.06 -7.18 -1.73
N LEU A 63 14.53 -5.97 -1.85
CA LEU A 63 15.18 -4.74 -1.36
C LEU A 63 15.30 -4.75 0.16
N ASN A 64 14.27 -5.24 0.86
CA ASN A 64 14.25 -5.35 2.32
C ASN A 64 15.32 -6.32 2.83
N ARG A 65 15.56 -7.43 2.11
CA ARG A 65 16.66 -8.37 2.39
C ARG A 65 18.05 -7.79 2.15
N LYS A 66 18.17 -6.75 1.31
CA LYS A 66 19.41 -5.99 1.07
C LYS A 66 19.57 -4.79 2.01
N GLU A 67 18.81 -4.75 3.10
CA GLU A 67 18.80 -3.66 4.10
C GLU A 67 18.38 -2.29 3.53
N GLN A 68 17.79 -2.25 2.33
CA GLN A 68 17.28 -1.03 1.70
C GLN A 68 15.83 -0.75 2.16
N TYR A 69 15.63 -0.67 3.48
CA TYR A 69 14.32 -0.58 4.13
C TYR A 69 13.48 0.61 3.63
N ALA A 70 14.08 1.80 3.58
CA ALA A 70 13.39 3.03 3.23
C ALA A 70 12.94 3.06 1.76
N LEU A 71 13.78 2.54 0.85
CA LEU A 71 13.47 2.46 -0.56
C LEU A 71 12.40 1.38 -0.83
N SER A 72 12.56 0.22 -0.18
CA SER A 72 11.58 -0.87 -0.21
C SER A 72 10.18 -0.37 0.16
N SER A 73 10.07 0.32 1.30
CA SER A 73 8.78 0.84 1.76
C SER A 73 8.25 1.97 0.88
N LEU A 74 9.11 2.84 0.35
CA LEU A 74 8.68 3.93 -0.54
C LEU A 74 8.02 3.39 -1.82
N ILE A 75 8.67 2.45 -2.50
CA ILE A 75 8.16 1.86 -3.74
C ILE A 75 6.86 1.11 -3.47
N PHE A 76 6.82 0.34 -2.38
CA PHE A 76 5.63 -0.38 -1.95
C PHE A 76 4.45 0.56 -1.67
N ILE A 77 4.63 1.53 -0.77
CA ILE A 77 3.59 2.48 -0.35
C ILE A 77 3.06 3.28 -1.54
N THR A 78 3.94 3.72 -2.44
CA THR A 78 3.55 4.47 -3.65
C THR A 78 2.68 3.61 -4.57
N THR A 79 3.06 2.35 -4.78
CA THR A 79 2.30 1.44 -5.63
C THR A 79 0.96 1.08 -5.00
N VAL A 80 0.93 0.82 -3.70
CA VAL A 80 -0.31 0.59 -2.94
C VAL A 80 -1.24 1.80 -3.07
N ALA A 81 -0.73 3.02 -2.89
CA ALA A 81 -1.52 4.25 -3.03
C ALA A 81 -2.08 4.43 -4.45
N PHE A 82 -1.28 4.16 -5.49
CA PHE A 82 -1.73 4.22 -6.87
C PHE A 82 -2.81 3.17 -7.18
N THR A 83 -2.63 1.93 -6.74
CA THR A 83 -3.62 0.86 -6.92
C THR A 83 -4.95 1.19 -6.23
N ALA A 84 -4.92 1.81 -5.05
CA ALA A 84 -6.14 2.31 -4.43
C ALA A 84 -6.79 3.45 -5.18
N PHE A 85 -6.02 4.42 -5.67
CA PHE A 85 -6.56 5.49 -6.49
C PHE A 85 -7.36 4.94 -7.68
N LEU A 86 -6.84 3.92 -8.37
CA LEU A 86 -7.57 3.24 -9.44
C LEU A 86 -8.83 2.52 -8.97
N GLN A 87 -8.78 1.84 -7.82
CA GLN A 87 -9.95 1.17 -7.24
C GLN A 87 -11.07 2.16 -6.87
N ILE A 88 -10.70 3.33 -6.34
CA ILE A 88 -11.65 4.40 -6.00
C ILE A 88 -12.29 4.96 -7.26
N HIS A 89 -11.49 5.18 -8.31
CA HIS A 89 -11.99 5.68 -9.58
C HIS A 89 -13.01 4.72 -10.21
N GLU A 90 -12.78 3.40 -10.18
CA GLU A 90 -13.65 2.42 -10.84
C GLU A 90 -14.86 1.97 -9.99
N PHE A 91 -14.69 1.84 -8.67
CA PHE A 91 -15.74 1.32 -7.78
C PHE A 91 -16.37 2.38 -6.86
N GLY A 92 -15.84 3.61 -6.86
CA GLY A 92 -16.32 4.71 -6.03
C GLY A 92 -15.90 4.63 -4.57
N LEU A 93 -16.25 5.67 -3.80
CA LEU A 93 -15.77 5.90 -2.43
C LEU A 93 -16.34 4.93 -1.37
N ARG A 94 -17.37 4.13 -1.70
CA ARG A 94 -18.09 3.28 -0.73
C ARG A 94 -17.44 1.91 -0.48
N THR A 95 -16.36 1.56 -1.19
CA THR A 95 -15.71 0.24 -1.14
C THR A 95 -14.68 0.05 -0.01
N GLY A 96 -14.71 0.90 1.02
CA GLY A 96 -13.75 0.83 2.13
C GLY A 96 -12.53 1.75 2.00
N PHE A 97 -12.64 2.80 1.18
CA PHE A 97 -11.69 3.91 0.97
C PHE A 97 -10.95 4.37 2.24
N GLN A 98 -11.68 4.53 3.34
CA GLN A 98 -11.16 5.01 4.62
C GLN A 98 -10.12 4.04 5.23
N TYR A 99 -10.39 2.73 5.12
CA TYR A 99 -9.50 1.69 5.64
C TYR A 99 -8.19 1.63 4.86
N PHE A 100 -8.19 2.01 3.58
CA PHE A 100 -7.00 1.94 2.75
C PHE A 100 -5.98 3.03 3.10
N TYR A 101 -6.42 4.28 3.23
CA TYR A 101 -5.56 5.38 3.64
C TYR A 101 -5.11 5.27 5.10
N LEU A 102 -5.96 4.68 5.96
CA LEU A 102 -5.57 4.33 7.32
C LEU A 102 -4.43 3.29 7.33
N ASN A 103 -4.54 2.22 6.53
CA ASN A 103 -3.47 1.22 6.38
C ASN A 103 -2.17 1.81 5.81
N LEU A 104 -2.27 2.72 4.83
CA LEU A 104 -1.11 3.44 4.28
C LEU A 104 -0.45 4.35 5.32
N SER A 105 -1.24 5.02 6.17
CA SER A 105 -0.69 5.86 7.24
C SER A 105 0.05 5.05 8.31
N GLY A 106 -0.50 3.88 8.68
CA GLY A 106 0.16 2.92 9.55
C GLY A 106 1.49 2.44 8.95
N LEU A 107 1.49 2.08 7.67
CA LEU A 107 2.70 1.70 6.94
C LEU A 107 3.78 2.77 7.01
N VAL A 108 3.45 4.04 6.71
CA VAL A 108 4.41 5.16 6.81
C VAL A 108 4.94 5.30 8.23
N MET A 109 4.10 5.17 9.25
CA MET A 109 4.51 5.30 10.66
C MET A 109 5.52 4.22 11.07
N PHE A 110 5.34 2.99 10.58
CA PHE A 110 6.22 1.84 10.85
C PHE A 110 7.42 1.72 9.91
N THR A 111 7.60 2.63 8.94
CA THR A 111 8.83 2.65 8.13
C THR A 111 10.03 3.18 8.93
N ASN A 112 11.24 2.72 8.58
CA ASN A 112 12.49 3.27 9.12
C ASN A 112 12.90 4.56 8.39
N TRP A 113 11.99 5.53 8.30
CA TRP A 113 12.22 6.83 7.68
C TRP A 113 12.62 7.88 8.74
N LYS A 114 13.35 8.91 8.31
CA LYS A 114 13.63 10.06 9.18
C LYS A 114 12.30 10.74 9.57
N PRO A 115 12.21 11.40 10.75
CA PRO A 115 10.96 12.03 11.20
C PRO A 115 10.34 12.99 10.17
N TRP A 116 11.17 13.78 9.48
CA TRP A 116 10.70 14.69 8.44
C TRP A 116 10.18 13.96 7.19
N GLN A 117 10.75 12.81 6.83
CA GLN A 117 10.30 11.97 5.71
C GLN A 117 8.95 11.33 6.05
N LYS A 118 8.76 10.89 7.29
CA LYS A 118 7.46 10.40 7.78
C LYS A 118 6.41 11.50 7.69
N ALA A 119 6.72 12.70 8.20
CA ALA A 119 5.81 13.84 8.13
C ALA A 119 5.43 14.19 6.67
N ALA A 120 6.41 14.26 5.77
CA ALA A 120 6.17 14.50 4.35
C ALA A 120 5.30 13.39 3.71
N GLY A 121 5.59 12.12 4.00
CA GLY A 121 4.80 10.98 3.52
C GLY A 121 3.36 11.00 4.03
N THR A 122 3.16 11.31 5.31
CA THR A 122 1.82 11.46 5.89
C THR A 122 1.07 12.63 5.26
N MET A 123 1.70 13.80 5.08
CA MET A 123 1.08 14.94 4.40
C MET A 123 0.68 14.61 2.97
N LEU A 124 1.52 13.88 2.23
CA LEU A 124 1.23 13.44 0.88
C LEU A 124 0.04 12.48 0.86
N LEU A 125 -0.01 11.51 1.77
CA LEU A 125 -1.15 10.59 1.90
C LEU A 125 -2.46 11.32 2.23
N VAL A 126 -2.43 12.26 3.16
CA VAL A 126 -3.61 13.08 3.52
C VAL A 126 -4.05 13.93 2.33
N SER A 127 -3.11 14.55 1.60
CA SER A 127 -3.43 15.36 0.42
C SER A 127 -4.05 14.50 -0.68
N SER A 128 -3.48 13.33 -0.95
CA SER A 128 -4.03 12.36 -1.90
C SER A 128 -5.40 11.85 -1.48
N PHE A 129 -5.65 11.66 -0.18
CA PHE A 129 -6.96 11.28 0.34
C PHE A 129 -8.00 12.37 0.04
N VAL A 130 -7.69 13.62 0.39
CA VAL A 130 -8.61 14.76 0.17
C VAL A 130 -8.89 14.94 -1.32
N LEU A 131 -7.87 14.85 -2.17
CA LEU A 131 -8.01 14.99 -3.62
C LEU A 131 -8.88 13.85 -4.22
N SER A 132 -8.58 12.60 -3.86
CA SER A 132 -9.39 11.45 -4.27
C SER A 132 -10.84 11.58 -3.81
N PHE A 133 -11.07 12.05 -2.58
CA PHE A 133 -12.41 12.28 -2.06
C PHE A 133 -13.13 13.35 -2.86
N GLN A 134 -12.53 14.52 -3.07
CA GLN A 134 -13.16 15.62 -3.82
C GLN A 134 -13.51 15.23 -5.26
N LEU A 135 -12.61 14.54 -5.96
CA LEU A 135 -12.84 14.12 -7.35
C LEU A 135 -13.94 13.08 -7.49
N ASN A 136 -14.11 12.20 -6.50
CA ASN A 136 -15.03 11.07 -6.58
C ASN A 136 -16.30 11.23 -5.72
N TYR A 137 -16.46 12.33 -4.97
CA TYR A 137 -17.60 12.52 -4.07
C TYR A 137 -18.94 12.59 -4.80
N GLN A 138 -18.95 13.16 -6.01
CA GLN A 138 -20.14 13.31 -6.85
C GLN A 138 -20.09 12.45 -8.11
N ALA A 139 -19.01 11.70 -8.33
CA ALA A 139 -18.86 10.84 -9.48
C ALA A 139 -19.66 9.54 -9.29
N THR A 140 -20.47 9.17 -10.27
CA THR A 140 -21.08 7.84 -10.33
C THR A 140 -19.99 6.84 -10.71
N PRO A 141 -19.78 5.77 -9.93
CA PRO A 141 -18.71 4.82 -10.22
C PRO A 141 -18.97 4.09 -11.55
N PRO A 142 -17.95 3.86 -12.38
CA PRO A 142 -18.05 3.05 -13.60
C PRO A 142 -18.63 1.64 -13.37
N VAL A 143 -18.33 1.04 -12.22
CA VAL A 143 -18.85 -0.26 -11.83
C VAL A 143 -19.64 -0.11 -10.52
N GLU A 144 -20.96 -0.23 -10.61
CA GLU A 144 -21.81 -0.33 -9.43
C GLU A 144 -21.70 -1.75 -8.84
N LEU A 145 -21.10 -1.84 -7.65
CA LEU A 145 -21.21 -3.05 -6.85
C LEU A 145 -22.63 -3.10 -6.28
N SER A 146 -23.53 -3.81 -6.97
CA SER A 146 -24.88 -4.05 -6.48
C SER A 146 -24.78 -4.80 -5.15
N TYR A 147 -25.10 -4.12 -4.05
CA TYR A 147 -25.33 -4.77 -2.78
C TYR A 147 -26.56 -5.67 -2.95
N PHE A 148 -26.39 -6.98 -2.81
CA PHE A 148 -27.50 -7.87 -2.52
C PHE A 148 -28.06 -7.54 -1.13
#